data_AF-A0A350QBA1-F1
#
_entry.id   AF-A0A350QBA1-F1
#
_cell.length_a   1.000
_cell.length_b   1.000
_cell.length_c   1.000
_cell.angle_alpha   90.00
_cell.angle_beta   90.00
_cell.angle_gamma   90.00
#
_symmetry.space_group_name_H-M   'P 1'
#
loop_
_entity.id
_entity.type
_entity.pdbx_description
1 polymer ?
#
loop_
_entity_poly.entity_id
_entity_poly.type
_entity_poly.pdbx_seq_one_letter_code
_entity_poly.pdbx_strand_id
1 'polypeptide(L)'
;MWSTPSEEPSMFMRMRRVIGLTFLCGFVWMTGCAHTPRDVGTDPSDSGVFFERGGTVLTGAALQDGPGSVLAAMAGKVPSFRTQRQSGGCPLLSLRGQASFRSIANPHVYVDGTRATNTCILESLRTIDVTRVEVYPQGFTTRPGYGTHSYGLILVFMRSD
;
A
#
# COMPACT_ATOMS: atom_id res chain seq x y z
N MET A 1 -66.25 21.04 -26.50
CA MET A 1 -65.65 21.96 -27.49
C MET A 1 -64.15 21.92 -27.28
N TRP A 2 -63.35 21.98 -28.34
CA TRP A 2 -61.89 21.71 -28.40
C TRP A 2 -61.56 20.22 -28.52
N SER A 3 -60.59 19.93 -29.39
CA SER A 3 -60.50 18.68 -30.16
C SER A 3 -59.11 18.06 -30.11
N THR A 4 -59.07 16.72 -30.07
CA THR A 4 -58.01 15.86 -30.65
C THR A 4 -58.50 15.37 -32.02
N PRO A 5 -57.77 14.51 -32.79
CA PRO A 5 -56.41 13.99 -32.67
C PRO A 5 -55.52 14.58 -33.81
N SER A 6 -54.50 13.96 -34.42
CA SER A 6 -53.86 12.63 -34.37
C SER A 6 -52.44 12.70 -34.97
N GLU A 7 -51.54 11.78 -34.59
CA GLU A 7 -50.32 11.48 -35.34
C GLU A 7 -50.25 9.95 -35.57
N GLU A 8 -50.07 9.53 -36.82
CA GLU A 8 -50.23 8.14 -37.29
C GLU A 8 -48.87 7.38 -37.46
N PRO A 9 -48.89 6.04 -37.62
CA PRO A 9 -47.77 5.20 -37.19
C PRO A 9 -46.93 4.54 -38.31
N SER A 10 -45.86 3.87 -37.84
CA SER A 10 -45.30 2.60 -38.36
C SER A 10 -44.76 2.52 -39.80
N MET A 11 -43.43 2.48 -39.88
CA MET A 11 -42.67 1.29 -40.30
C MET A 11 -43.23 0.46 -41.48
N PHE A 12 -42.59 0.55 -42.66
CA PHE A 12 -42.46 -0.61 -43.54
C PHE A 12 -41.11 -0.66 -44.27
N MET A 13 -40.46 -1.81 -44.16
CA MET A 13 -39.15 -2.11 -44.74
C MET A 13 -39.30 -2.61 -46.18
N ARG A 14 -38.47 -2.15 -47.12
CA ARG A 14 -38.30 -2.84 -48.41
C ARG A 14 -36.90 -2.69 -49.01
N MET A 15 -36.52 -3.67 -49.80
CA MET A 15 -35.15 -4.16 -49.94
C MET A 15 -34.68 -4.20 -51.41
N ARG A 16 -33.35 -4.22 -51.61
CA ARG A 16 -32.58 -4.45 -52.86
C ARG A 16 -32.57 -3.34 -53.91
N ARG A 17 -31.36 -2.87 -54.21
CA ARG A 17 -30.63 -3.30 -55.43
C ARG A 17 -29.11 -3.16 -55.28
N VAL A 18 -28.39 -4.01 -56.01
CA VAL A 18 -26.93 -4.16 -56.01
C VAL A 18 -26.38 -3.56 -57.29
N ILE A 19 -25.41 -2.64 -57.18
CA ILE A 19 -24.31 -2.26 -58.11
C ILE A 19 -23.34 -1.48 -57.19
N GLY A 20 -22.02 -1.66 -57.16
CA GLY A 20 -21.14 -2.45 -58.03
C GLY A 20 -20.02 -1.58 -58.61
N LEU A 21 -18.94 -1.35 -57.86
CA LEU A 21 -17.63 -1.01 -58.44
C LEU A 21 -16.48 -1.28 -57.45
N THR A 22 -15.63 -2.25 -57.79
CA THR A 22 -14.25 -2.35 -57.30
C THR A 22 -13.37 -1.34 -58.05
N PHE A 23 -12.39 -0.72 -57.38
CA PHE A 23 -10.96 -0.70 -57.79
C PHE A 23 -10.09 0.24 -56.92
N LEU A 24 -8.88 -0.23 -56.60
CA LEU A 24 -7.66 0.52 -56.25
C LEU A 24 -7.51 1.22 -54.87
N CYS A 25 -6.23 1.40 -54.51
CA CYS A 25 -5.68 1.98 -53.27
C CYS A 25 -5.99 1.16 -52.00
N GLY A 26 -5.10 0.32 -51.46
CA GLY A 26 -3.65 0.31 -51.63
C GLY A 26 -2.98 1.28 -50.65
N PHE A 27 -3.09 1.00 -49.34
CA PHE A 27 -2.26 1.63 -48.32
C PHE A 27 -1.86 0.61 -47.24
N VAL A 28 -0.56 0.33 -47.15
CA VAL A 28 0.03 -0.54 -46.13
C VAL A 28 -0.02 0.20 -44.79
N TRP A 29 -0.96 -0.17 -43.91
CA TRP A 29 -0.97 0.29 -42.53
C TRP A 29 0.02 -0.52 -41.68
N MET A 30 1.30 -0.20 -41.86
CA MET A 30 2.36 -0.49 -40.90
C MET A 30 2.19 0.42 -39.66
N THR A 31 1.10 0.25 -38.92
CA THR A 31 1.00 0.78 -37.55
C THR A 31 1.74 -0.16 -36.61
N GLY A 32 3.06 0.01 -36.56
CA GLY A 32 3.86 -0.55 -35.49
C GLY A 32 3.26 -0.12 -34.15
N CYS A 33 3.06 -1.07 -33.24
CA CYS A 33 2.58 -0.76 -31.89
C CYS A 33 3.56 0.24 -31.27
N ALA A 34 3.06 1.45 -30.97
CA ALA A 34 3.87 2.53 -30.42
C ALA A 34 4.60 2.01 -29.18
N HIS A 35 5.93 2.06 -29.24
CA HIS A 35 6.78 1.72 -28.11
C HIS A 35 6.48 2.73 -27.02
N THR A 36 5.65 2.36 -26.04
CA THR A 36 5.44 3.16 -24.85
C THR A 36 6.81 3.41 -24.24
N PRO A 37 7.21 4.68 -23.98
CA PRO A 37 8.42 4.92 -23.22
C PRO A 37 8.34 4.11 -21.93
N ARG A 38 9.31 3.22 -21.71
CA ARG A 38 9.54 2.71 -20.36
C ARG A 38 9.96 3.93 -19.56
N ASP A 39 9.21 4.27 -18.51
CA ASP A 39 9.67 5.25 -17.54
C ASP A 39 10.99 4.76 -16.95
N VAL A 40 12.07 5.46 -17.31
CA VAL A 40 13.41 5.19 -16.81
C VAL A 40 13.57 5.89 -15.47
N GLY A 41 13.62 5.12 -14.40
CA GLY A 41 14.22 5.56 -13.15
C GLY A 41 13.25 6.03 -12.06
N THR A 42 12.61 5.07 -11.40
CA THR A 42 12.72 5.03 -9.94
C THR A 42 13.05 3.60 -9.56
N ASP A 43 14.30 3.39 -9.17
CA ASP A 43 14.72 2.09 -8.64
C ASP A 43 13.91 1.86 -7.34
N PRO A 44 13.18 0.75 -7.16
CA PRO A 44 12.37 0.54 -5.94
C PRO A 44 13.19 0.65 -4.65
N SER A 45 14.52 0.48 -4.74
CA SER A 45 15.52 0.72 -3.69
C SER A 45 15.54 2.15 -3.13
N ASP A 46 15.17 3.17 -3.91
CA ASP A 46 15.21 4.58 -3.48
C ASP A 46 14.09 4.95 -2.50
N SER A 47 13.07 4.09 -2.37
CA SER A 47 11.97 4.26 -1.41
C SER A 47 12.42 4.12 0.05
N GLY A 48 13.61 3.57 0.30
CA GLY A 48 14.13 3.27 1.64
C GLY A 48 13.34 2.21 2.42
N VAL A 49 12.42 1.48 1.76
CA VAL A 49 11.62 0.40 2.33
C VAL A 49 11.96 -0.91 1.62
N PHE A 50 12.37 -1.92 2.39
CA PHE A 50 12.86 -3.19 1.86
C PHE A 50 12.17 -4.38 2.53
N PHE A 51 12.15 -5.53 1.86
CA PHE A 51 11.69 -6.80 2.44
C PHE A 51 12.89 -7.72 2.64
N GLU A 52 13.24 -8.01 3.89
CA GLU A 52 14.41 -8.80 4.23
C GLU A 52 14.08 -9.86 5.29
N ARG A 53 14.46 -11.12 5.03
CA ARG A 53 14.40 -12.23 6.00
C ARG A 53 13.04 -12.36 6.73
N GLY A 54 11.94 -12.15 6.00
CA GLY A 54 10.57 -12.27 6.52
C GLY A 54 10.02 -11.03 7.25
N GLY A 55 10.74 -9.90 7.21
CA GLY A 55 10.30 -8.62 7.74
C GLY A 55 10.34 -7.48 6.71
N THR A 56 9.69 -6.36 7.06
CA THR A 56 9.76 -5.08 6.34
C THR A 56 10.74 -4.16 7.07
N VAL A 57 11.68 -3.57 6.35
CA VAL A 57 12.75 -2.71 6.87
C VAL A 57 12.55 -1.30 6.34
N LEU A 58 12.37 -0.32 7.24
CA LEU A 58 12.24 1.11 6.92
C LEU A 58 13.52 1.82 7.36
N THR A 59 14.25 2.42 6.41
CA THR A 59 15.45 3.22 6.71
C THR A 59 15.11 4.62 7.20
N GLY A 60 16.09 5.33 7.77
CA GLY A 60 15.94 6.71 8.23
C GLY A 60 15.37 7.67 7.16
N ALA A 61 15.70 7.48 5.88
CA ALA A 61 15.11 8.25 4.78
C ALA A 61 13.60 7.97 4.63
N ALA A 62 13.21 6.69 4.57
CA ALA A 62 11.81 6.29 4.51
C ALA A 62 11.00 6.72 5.74
N LEU A 63 11.62 6.82 6.92
CA LEU A 63 10.98 7.28 8.15
C LEU A 63 10.79 8.81 8.14
N GLN A 64 11.74 9.57 7.60
CA GLN A 64 11.70 11.04 7.55
C GLN A 64 10.77 11.57 6.44
N ASP A 65 10.54 10.81 5.38
CA ASP A 65 9.47 11.04 4.38
C ASP A 65 8.05 10.78 4.94
N GLY A 66 7.93 10.41 6.22
CA GLY A 66 6.66 10.20 6.91
C GLY A 66 6.30 11.29 7.93
N PRO A 67 5.04 11.31 8.40
CA PRO A 67 4.64 12.11 9.56
C PRO A 67 5.50 11.81 10.79
N GLY A 68 5.72 12.82 11.63
CA GLY A 68 6.86 12.90 12.56
C GLY A 68 6.96 11.88 13.71
N SER A 69 6.13 10.84 13.78
CA SER A 69 6.29 9.74 14.74
C SER A 69 6.43 8.38 14.05
N VAL A 70 7.17 7.47 14.68
CA VAL A 70 7.46 6.13 14.12
C VAL A 70 6.18 5.36 13.80
N LEU A 71 5.14 5.44 14.64
CA LEU A 71 3.84 4.82 14.37
C LEU A 71 3.24 5.31 13.06
N ALA A 72 3.23 6.63 12.87
CA ALA A 72 2.58 7.27 11.75
C ALA A 72 3.37 7.03 10.44
N ALA A 73 4.71 6.98 10.50
CA ALA A 73 5.56 6.58 9.37
C ALA A 73 5.33 5.12 8.95
N MET A 74 5.14 4.19 9.90
CA MET A 74 4.81 2.80 9.58
C MET A 74 3.42 2.64 8.95
N ALA A 75 2.43 3.46 9.33
CA ALA A 75 1.03 3.32 8.94
C ALA A 75 0.79 3.31 7.42
N GLY A 76 1.63 4.01 6.65
CA GLY A 76 1.58 4.03 5.18
C GLY A 76 2.58 3.11 4.47
N LYS A 77 3.54 2.52 5.19
CA LYS A 77 4.73 1.88 4.59
C LYS A 77 4.90 0.39 4.93
N VAL A 78 4.22 -0.12 5.95
CA VAL A 78 4.25 -1.54 6.33
C VAL A 78 3.01 -2.27 5.77
N PRO A 79 3.16 -3.31 4.94
CA PRO A 79 2.01 -4.05 4.41
C PRO A 79 1.17 -4.70 5.52
N SER A 80 -0.15 -4.69 5.34
CA SER A 80 -1.13 -5.27 6.28
C SER A 80 -1.07 -4.71 7.72
N PHE A 81 -0.32 -3.64 7.96
CA PHE A 81 -0.28 -2.95 9.23
C PHE A 81 -1.58 -2.18 9.46
N ARG A 82 -2.13 -2.31 10.66
CA ARG A 82 -3.31 -1.58 11.12
C ARG A 82 -3.06 -1.03 12.51
N THR A 83 -3.46 0.21 12.72
CA THR A 83 -3.44 0.91 14.00
C THR A 83 -4.86 1.29 14.40
N GLN A 84 -5.24 1.09 15.66
CA GLN A 84 -6.47 1.63 16.23
C GLN A 84 -6.13 2.42 17.49
N ARG A 85 -6.47 3.71 17.52
CA ARG A 85 -6.41 4.51 18.75
C ARG A 85 -7.49 4.07 19.72
N GLN A 86 -7.13 4.04 21.00
CA GLN A 86 -8.07 3.93 22.12
C GLN A 86 -8.12 5.28 22.85
N SER A 87 -9.27 5.62 23.42
CA SER A 87 -9.37 6.82 24.27
C SER A 87 -8.57 6.60 25.55
N GLY A 88 -7.58 7.45 25.82
CA GLY A 88 -6.76 7.39 27.04
C GLY A 88 -5.80 6.19 27.14
N GLY A 89 -5.52 5.49 26.05
CA GLY A 89 -4.66 4.29 26.06
C GLY A 89 -3.71 4.21 24.85
N CYS A 90 -2.74 3.30 24.92
CA CYS A 90 -1.79 3.07 23.83
C CYS A 90 -2.49 2.53 22.56
N PRO A 91 -1.95 2.81 21.37
CA PRO A 91 -2.53 2.34 20.10
C PRO A 91 -2.48 0.80 20.03
N LEU A 92 -3.59 0.18 19.64
CA LEU A 92 -3.61 -1.23 19.26
C LEU A 92 -3.01 -1.40 17.86
N LEU A 93 -2.17 -2.41 17.69
CA LEU A 93 -1.44 -2.68 16.47
C LEU A 93 -1.69 -4.12 15.98
N SER A 94 -1.92 -4.28 14.68
CA SER A 94 -1.93 -5.58 14.00
C SER A 94 -0.97 -5.54 12.81
N LEU A 95 -0.10 -6.55 12.69
CA LEU A 95 0.84 -6.71 11.58
C LEU A 95 0.35 -7.64 10.46
N ARG A 96 -0.81 -8.31 10.64
CA ARG A 96 -1.31 -9.36 9.73
C ARG A 96 -2.74 -9.10 9.24
N GLY A 97 -3.15 -7.83 9.14
CA GLY A 97 -4.47 -7.45 8.68
C GLY A 97 -5.59 -7.75 9.68
N GLN A 98 -6.69 -8.34 9.21
CA GLN A 98 -7.91 -8.61 9.98
C GLN A 98 -7.77 -9.77 11.01
N ALA A 99 -6.85 -9.63 11.96
CA ALA A 99 -7.17 -10.08 13.30
C ALA A 99 -8.33 -9.19 13.79
N SER A 100 -9.45 -9.77 14.18
CA SER A 100 -10.57 -8.99 14.71
C SER A 100 -10.11 -8.30 16.01
N PHE A 101 -10.42 -7.02 16.21
CA PHE A 101 -9.92 -6.24 17.36
C PHE A 101 -10.31 -6.83 18.74
N ARG A 102 -11.22 -7.81 18.77
CA ARG A 102 -11.57 -8.62 19.95
C ARG A 102 -10.51 -9.68 20.34
N SER A 103 -9.52 -9.95 19.49
CA SER A 103 -8.45 -10.94 19.69
C SER A 103 -7.04 -10.41 19.40
N ILE A 104 -6.88 -9.10 19.19
CA ILE A 104 -5.57 -8.48 19.00
C ILE A 104 -4.84 -8.39 20.34
N ALA A 105 -3.73 -9.09 20.46
CA ALA A 105 -2.63 -8.67 21.31
C ALA A 105 -1.59 -7.93 20.44
N ASN A 106 -0.93 -6.95 21.03
CA ASN A 106 0.05 -6.13 20.33
C ASN A 106 1.31 -6.92 19.96
N PRO A 107 1.99 -6.60 18.85
CA PRO A 107 3.34 -7.05 18.58
C PRO A 107 4.27 -6.51 19.68
N HIS A 108 5.34 -7.23 19.97
CA HIS A 108 6.35 -6.74 20.89
C HIS A 108 7.22 -5.68 20.22
N VAL A 109 7.43 -4.57 20.92
CA VAL A 109 8.29 -3.47 20.47
C VAL A 109 9.60 -3.52 21.25
N TYR A 110 10.71 -3.42 20.54
CA TYR A 110 12.05 -3.26 21.11
C TYR A 110 12.65 -1.96 20.60
N VAL A 111 13.34 -1.21 21.47
CA VAL A 111 14.11 -0.02 21.14
C VAL A 111 15.55 -0.30 21.57
N ASP A 112 16.48 -0.29 20.62
CA ASP A 112 17.90 -0.66 20.80
C ASP A 112 18.11 -1.95 21.62
N GLY A 113 17.36 -2.99 21.29
CA GLY A 113 17.40 -4.29 21.98
C GLY A 113 16.67 -4.35 23.33
N THR A 114 16.22 -3.22 23.88
CA THR A 114 15.41 -3.17 25.11
C THR A 114 13.93 -3.32 24.78
N ARG A 115 13.24 -4.30 25.39
CA ARG A 115 11.80 -4.50 25.19
C ARG A 115 11.00 -3.38 25.86
N ALA A 116 10.16 -2.69 25.09
CA ALA A 116 9.25 -1.69 25.60
C ALA A 116 8.04 -2.32 26.32
N THR A 117 7.55 -1.65 27.36
CA THR A 117 6.40 -2.10 28.18
C THR A 117 5.08 -2.06 27.42
N ASN A 118 4.92 -1.14 26.46
CA ASN A 118 3.68 -0.93 25.71
C ASN A 118 3.96 -0.31 24.32
N THR A 119 2.91 -0.10 23.54
CA THR A 119 2.96 0.45 22.18
C THR A 119 2.96 1.97 22.10
N CYS A 120 2.71 2.69 23.21
CA CYS A 120 2.72 4.17 23.23
C CYS A 120 4.08 4.74 22.78
N ILE A 121 5.18 4.00 23.02
CA ILE A 121 6.54 4.39 22.62
C ILE A 121 6.65 4.74 21.13
N LEU A 122 5.83 4.10 20.28
CA LEU A 122 5.84 4.35 18.83
C LEU A 122 5.13 5.66 18.44
N GLU A 123 4.25 6.21 19.27
CA GLU A 123 3.69 7.55 19.07
C GLU A 123 4.63 8.65 19.59
N SER A 124 5.41 8.38 20.65
CA SER A 124 6.34 9.35 21.23
C SER A 124 7.70 9.43 20.52
N LEU A 125 8.18 8.32 19.92
CA LEU A 125 9.44 8.32 19.19
C LEU A 125 9.31 9.10 17.87
N ARG A 126 10.16 10.11 17.70
CA ARG A 126 10.22 10.91 16.47
C ARG A 126 11.05 10.19 15.41
N THR A 127 10.66 10.33 14.15
CA THR A 127 11.35 9.67 13.03
C THR A 127 12.78 10.17 12.80
N ILE A 128 13.08 11.41 13.21
CA ILE A 128 14.42 12.00 13.12
C ILE A 128 15.43 11.37 14.11
N ASP A 129 14.97 10.86 15.25
CA ASP A 129 15.83 10.25 16.28
C ASP A 129 16.11 8.77 15.98
N VAL A 130 15.63 8.26 14.84
CA VAL A 130 15.66 6.84 14.47
C VAL A 130 16.49 6.63 13.21
N THR A 131 17.28 5.56 13.21
CA THR A 131 18.11 5.14 12.07
C THR A 131 17.37 4.12 11.19
N ARG A 132 16.65 3.18 11.82
CA ARG A 132 15.95 2.10 11.13
C ARG A 132 14.82 1.52 11.97
N VAL A 133 13.76 1.06 11.31
CA VAL A 133 12.71 0.24 11.93
C VAL A 133 12.59 -1.07 11.15
N GLU A 134 12.48 -2.19 11.85
CA GLU A 134 12.31 -3.51 11.26
C GLU A 134 11.06 -4.16 11.83
N VAL A 135 10.17 -4.63 10.97
CA VAL A 135 8.84 -5.13 11.33
C VAL A 135 8.70 -6.56 10.84
N TYR A 136 8.48 -7.50 11.76
CA TYR A 136 8.37 -8.92 11.49
C TYR A 136 6.94 -9.41 11.84
N PRO A 137 6.02 -9.50 10.86
CA PRO A 137 4.65 -9.94 11.09
C PRO A 137 4.52 -11.38 11.63
N GLN A 138 5.51 -12.23 11.36
CA GLN A 138 5.59 -13.59 11.91
C GLN A 138 6.21 -13.64 13.32
N GLY A 139 6.80 -12.53 13.78
CA GLY A 139 7.23 -12.34 15.17
C GLY A 139 8.49 -13.07 15.60
N PHE A 140 9.26 -13.59 14.65
CA PHE A 140 10.64 -14.01 14.85
C PHE A 140 11.57 -13.18 13.95
N THR A 141 12.82 -13.07 14.35
CA THR A 141 13.91 -12.50 13.55
C THR A 141 15.11 -13.43 13.62
N THR A 142 16.06 -13.28 12.69
CA THR A 142 17.35 -13.97 12.72
C THR A 142 18.40 -13.23 13.57
N ARG A 143 18.08 -12.04 14.09
CA ARG A 143 18.97 -11.29 14.99
C ARG A 143 19.02 -11.94 16.37
N PRO A 144 20.20 -12.11 16.99
CA PRO A 144 20.31 -12.56 18.38
C PRO A 144 19.74 -11.51 19.35
N GLY A 145 19.33 -11.95 20.54
CA GLY A 145 18.82 -11.09 21.62
C GLY A 145 17.30 -10.83 21.59
N TYR A 146 16.60 -11.24 20.53
CA TYR A 146 15.15 -11.06 20.40
C TYR A 146 14.41 -12.40 20.55
N GLY A 147 13.32 -12.40 21.32
CA GLY A 147 12.44 -13.56 21.46
C GLY A 147 11.45 -13.71 20.30
N THR A 148 10.85 -14.90 20.19
CA THR A 148 9.74 -15.18 19.26
C THR A 148 8.40 -14.84 19.89
N HIS A 149 7.56 -14.07 19.19
CA HIS A 149 6.27 -13.57 19.70
C HIS A 149 5.14 -13.79 18.70
N SER A 150 4.08 -14.51 19.10
CA SER A 150 3.01 -14.95 18.18
C SER A 150 2.25 -13.83 17.45
N TYR A 151 2.25 -12.61 17.97
CA TYR A 151 1.56 -11.44 17.42
C TYR A 151 2.45 -10.52 16.57
N GLY A 152 3.72 -10.88 16.41
CA GLY A 152 4.68 -10.09 15.65
C GLY A 152 5.68 -9.32 16.52
N LEU A 153 6.67 -8.73 15.85
CA LEU A 153 7.83 -8.10 16.46
C LEU A 153 8.18 -6.82 15.68
N ILE A 154 8.44 -5.72 16.40
CA ILE A 154 8.89 -4.43 15.87
C ILE A 154 10.21 -4.10 16.57
N LEU A 155 11.26 -3.84 15.78
CA LEU A 155 12.57 -3.40 16.26
C LEU A 155 12.79 -1.96 15.81
N VAL A 156 13.11 -1.08 16.74
CA VAL A 156 13.50 0.31 16.48
C VAL A 156 14.97 0.46 16.85
N PHE A 157 15.75 0.99 15.91
CA PHE A 157 17.17 1.30 16.08
C PHE A 157 17.32 2.81 16.08
N MET A 158 17.71 3.39 17.22
CA MET A 158 17.87 4.83 17.37
C MET A 158 19.07 5.35 16.56
N ARG A 159 19.18 6.66 16.47
CA ARG A 159 20.41 7.33 16.03
C ARG A 159 21.40 7.37 17.18
N SER A 160 22.63 6.95 16.91
CA SER A 160 23.78 7.27 17.76
C SER A 160 24.38 8.58 17.27
N ASP A 161 24.62 9.50 18.21
CA ASP A 161 25.39 10.73 18.00
C ASP A 161 26.91 10.46 17.94
#